data_AF-K2K4A3-F1
#
_entry.id   AF-K2K4A3-F1
#
_cell.length_a   1.000
_cell.length_b   1.000
_cell.length_c   1.000
_cell.angle_alpha   90.00
_cell.angle_beta   90.00
_cell.angle_gamma   90.00
#
_symmetry.space_group_name_H-M   'P 1'
#
loop_
_entity.id
_entity.type
_entity.pdbx_description
1 polymer ?
#
loop_
_entity_poly.entity_id
_entity_poly.type
_entity_poly.pdbx_seq_one_letter_code
_entity_poly.pdbx_strand_id
1 'polypeptide(L)'
;MSLEAIRRAVEAHAAASWSETPLAWDNLTYDAAARGPWLRLSVSGSTGRQVTLGAPEGRIFRRRGQVLLQLFVPANSGPSEAAGLADRAAALFEGRSLESTIGPVSFAAADITETGPDGHGWRLTLITVPFQADERV
;
A
#
# COMPACT_ATOMS: atom_id res chain seq x y z
N MET A 1 15.68 -7.03 -8.05
CA MET A 1 14.61 -6.05 -7.75
C MET A 1 15.07 -5.25 -6.53
N SER A 2 14.93 -3.93 -6.46
CA SER A 2 15.15 -3.21 -5.19
C SER A 2 13.79 -2.88 -4.58
N LEU A 3 13.69 -2.87 -3.25
CA LEU A 3 12.48 -2.41 -2.56
C LEU A 3 12.13 -0.97 -2.98
N GLU A 4 13.15 -0.18 -3.30
CA GLU A 4 13.04 1.19 -3.77
C GLU A 4 12.30 1.32 -5.12
N ALA A 5 12.57 0.45 -6.10
CA ALA A 5 11.89 0.49 -7.40
C ALA A 5 10.40 0.14 -7.28
N ILE A 6 10.06 -0.82 -6.42
CA ILE A 6 8.66 -1.15 -6.10
C ILE A 6 7.99 0.04 -5.43
N ARG A 7 8.64 0.57 -4.39
CA ARG A 7 8.11 1.71 -3.63
C ARG A 7 7.81 2.86 -4.57
N ARG A 8 8.76 3.24 -5.43
CA ARG A 8 8.56 4.32 -6.40
C ARG A 8 7.39 4.08 -7.35
N ALA A 9 7.20 2.86 -7.83
CA ALA A 9 6.09 2.52 -8.73
C ALA A 9 4.74 2.60 -8.00
N VAL A 10 4.67 2.07 -6.77
CA VAL A 10 3.48 2.14 -5.91
C VAL A 10 3.15 3.60 -5.57
N GLU A 11 4.15 4.39 -5.19
CA GLU A 11 3.98 5.80 -4.84
C GLU A 11 3.56 6.64 -6.06
N ALA A 12 4.17 6.41 -7.23
CA ALA A 12 3.77 7.11 -8.46
C ALA A 12 2.32 6.78 -8.85
N HIS A 13 1.91 5.52 -8.73
CA HIS A 13 0.54 5.10 -9.01
C HIS A 13 -0.46 5.70 -8.03
N ALA A 14 -0.13 5.70 -6.72
CA ALA A 14 -0.94 6.31 -5.69
C ALA A 14 -1.11 7.82 -5.91
N ALA A 15 -0.01 8.53 -6.19
CA ALA A 15 -0.02 9.97 -6.44
C ALA A 15 -0.82 10.35 -7.69
N ALA A 16 -0.82 9.48 -8.71
CA ALA A 16 -1.58 9.71 -9.93
C ALA A 16 -3.08 9.38 -9.80
N SER A 17 -3.44 8.44 -8.92
CA SER A 17 -4.79 7.87 -8.85
C SER A 17 -5.60 8.33 -7.62
N TRP A 18 -4.95 8.84 -6.57
CA TRP A 18 -5.61 9.24 -5.32
C TRP A 18 -5.66 10.76 -5.16
N SER A 19 -6.88 11.30 -5.04
CA SER A 19 -7.13 12.73 -4.81
C SER A 19 -8.11 13.01 -3.65
N GLU A 20 -8.60 11.97 -2.98
CA GLU A 20 -9.66 12.06 -1.99
C GLU A 20 -9.19 12.69 -0.68
N THR A 21 -7.99 12.34 -0.24
CA THR A 21 -7.39 12.79 1.02
C THR A 21 -5.91 13.10 0.84
N PRO A 22 -5.34 13.95 1.69
CA PRO A 22 -3.91 14.17 1.71
C PRO A 22 -3.16 12.86 1.93
N LEU A 23 -2.19 12.59 1.05
CA LEU A 23 -1.35 11.42 1.12
C LEU A 23 -0.04 11.74 1.86
N ALA A 24 0.22 11.01 2.94
CA ALA A 24 1.48 11.05 3.67
C ALA A 24 2.36 9.86 3.26
N TRP A 25 3.62 10.15 2.95
CA TRP A 25 4.60 9.13 2.59
C TRP A 25 5.36 8.63 3.81
N ASP A 26 5.92 7.43 3.70
CA ASP A 26 6.80 6.90 4.73
C ASP A 26 7.96 7.86 5.01
N ASN A 27 8.25 8.07 6.30
CA ASN A 27 9.29 8.98 6.80
C ASN A 27 9.05 10.49 6.62
N LEU A 28 7.82 10.93 6.32
CA LEU A 28 7.42 12.34 6.39
C LEU A 28 6.47 12.59 7.56
N THR A 29 6.76 13.62 8.36
CA THR A 29 5.85 14.09 9.41
C THR A 29 4.66 14.79 8.74
N TYR A 30 3.48 14.19 8.82
CA TYR A 30 2.24 14.83 8.41
C TYR A 30 1.60 15.50 9.63
N ASP A 31 1.36 16.82 9.54
CA ASP A 31 0.63 17.54 10.58
C ASP A 31 -0.87 17.22 10.48
N ALA A 32 -1.25 16.11 11.11
CA ALA A 32 -2.61 15.59 11.14
C ALA A 32 -3.61 16.54 11.82
N ALA A 33 -3.13 17.47 12.67
CA ALA A 33 -3.99 18.27 13.54
C ALA A 33 -4.79 19.36 12.81
N ALA A 34 -4.48 19.66 11.54
CA ALA A 34 -5.04 20.83 10.86
C ALA A 34 -6.00 20.55 9.68
N ARG A 35 -6.17 19.29 9.20
CA ARG A 35 -6.66 19.06 7.81
C ARG A 35 -7.71 17.96 7.56
N GLY A 36 -8.33 17.37 8.57
CA GLY A 36 -9.38 16.34 8.36
C GLY A 36 -8.81 14.95 8.03
N PRO A 37 -9.55 14.05 7.36
CA PRO A 37 -9.10 12.69 7.10
C PRO A 37 -7.88 12.65 6.18
N TRP A 38 -6.93 11.78 6.47
CA TRP A 38 -5.67 11.65 5.72
C TRP A 38 -5.24 10.19 5.61
N LEU A 39 -4.46 9.88 4.57
CA LEU A 39 -4.02 8.53 4.24
C LEU A 39 -2.50 8.45 4.25
N ARG A 40 -1.93 7.53 5.03
CA ARG A 40 -0.50 7.23 4.99
C ARG A 40 -0.25 6.00 4.16
N LEU A 41 0.70 6.09 3.23
CA LEU A 41 1.17 4.97 2.42
C LEU A 41 2.59 4.60 2.83
N SER A 42 2.77 3.34 3.21
CA SER A 42 4.08 2.74 3.48
C SER A 42 4.19 1.42 2.73
N VAL A 43 5.33 1.17 2.08
CA VAL A 43 5.58 -0.11 1.40
C VAL A 43 6.52 -0.94 2.27
N SER A 44 5.99 -2.05 2.80
CA SER A 44 6.77 -2.99 3.60
C SER A 44 7.18 -4.18 2.74
N GLY A 45 8.49 -4.31 2.48
CA GLY A 45 9.04 -5.48 1.82
C GLY A 45 9.16 -6.65 2.80
N SER A 46 8.52 -7.78 2.50
CA SER A 46 8.68 -9.00 3.30
C SER A 46 9.51 -10.01 2.52
N THR A 47 10.78 -10.17 2.91
CA THR A 47 11.62 -11.36 2.63
C THR A 47 11.63 -11.83 1.17
N GLY A 48 12.66 -11.41 0.42
CA GLY A 48 12.95 -12.01 -0.90
C GLY A 48 13.34 -13.47 -0.75
N ARG A 49 12.60 -14.40 -1.35
CA ARG A 49 12.92 -15.83 -1.38
C ARG A 49 13.20 -16.24 -2.82
N GLN A 50 14.36 -16.83 -3.07
CA GLN A 50 14.66 -17.43 -4.38
C GLN A 50 13.72 -18.64 -4.59
N VAL A 51 12.93 -18.62 -5.67
CA VAL A 51 11.89 -19.64 -5.93
C VAL A 51 12.41 -20.78 -6.81
N THR A 52 13.49 -20.60 -7.56
CA THR A 52 14.04 -21.65 -8.43
C THR A 52 15.52 -21.97 -8.15
N LEU A 53 15.80 -23.27 -7.96
CA LEU A 53 17.13 -23.91 -8.02
C LEU A 53 17.42 -24.38 -9.47
N GLY A 54 17.04 -23.57 -10.47
CA GLY A 54 17.22 -23.89 -11.90
C GLY A 54 18.47 -23.23 -12.49
N ALA A 55 18.86 -23.71 -13.68
CA ALA A 55 20.01 -23.21 -14.45
C ALA A 55 20.02 -21.66 -14.59
N PRO A 56 21.21 -21.04 -14.76
CA PRO A 56 21.39 -19.58 -14.71
C PRO A 56 20.44 -18.76 -15.60
N GLU A 57 19.99 -19.34 -16.71
CA GLU A 57 19.22 -18.68 -17.78
C GLU A 57 17.69 -18.71 -17.54
N GLY A 58 17.23 -19.04 -16.33
CA GLY A 58 15.81 -19.13 -15.99
C GLY A 58 15.49 -18.86 -14.51
N ARG A 59 16.34 -18.09 -13.81
CA ARG A 59 16.15 -17.80 -12.39
C ARG A 59 15.05 -16.76 -12.21
N ILE A 60 13.99 -17.14 -11.51
CA ILE A 60 12.91 -16.23 -11.13
C ILE A 60 13.12 -15.86 -9.65
N PHE A 61 13.46 -14.60 -9.41
CA PHE A 61 13.49 -14.06 -8.06
C PHE A 61 12.13 -13.49 -7.73
N ARG A 62 11.37 -14.23 -6.92
CA ARG A 62 10.08 -13.77 -6.43
C ARG A 62 10.29 -12.93 -5.18
N ARG A 63 9.80 -11.71 -5.22
CA ARG A 63 9.69 -10.85 -4.04
C ARG A 63 8.23 -10.74 -3.64
N ARG A 64 8.01 -10.82 -2.33
CA ARG A 64 6.71 -10.62 -1.72
C ARG A 64 6.80 -9.42 -0.78
N GLY A 65 5.68 -8.79 -0.57
CA GLY A 65 5.57 -7.70 0.38
C GLY A 65 4.13 -7.28 0.48
N GLN A 66 3.92 -6.17 1.17
CA GLN A 66 2.61 -5.58 1.32
C GLN A 66 2.70 -4.07 1.24
N VAL A 67 1.72 -3.48 0.57
CA VAL A 67 1.43 -2.05 0.67
C VAL A 67 0.56 -1.88 1.90
N LEU A 68 1.02 -1.04 2.82
CA LEU A 68 0.31 -0.66 4.02
C LEU A 68 -0.28 0.73 3.82
N LEU A 69 -1.58 0.83 3.92
CA LEU A 69 -2.37 2.04 3.80
C LEU A 69 -3.04 2.28 5.15
N GLN A 70 -2.69 3.36 5.83
CA GLN A 70 -3.24 3.71 7.13
C GLN A 70 -4.12 4.95 6.95
N LEU A 71 -5.43 4.74 6.98
CA LEU A 71 -6.41 5.80 6.86
C LEU A 71 -6.77 6.31 8.26
N PHE A 72 -6.57 7.60 8.49
CA PHE A 72 -6.93 8.28 9.72
C PHE A 72 -8.14 9.18 9.45
N VAL A 73 -9.25 8.92 10.15
CA VAL A 73 -10.49 9.70 10.04
C VAL A 73 -10.84 10.25 11.42
N PRO A 74 -11.31 11.50 11.55
CA PRO A 74 -11.74 12.03 12.84
C PRO A 74 -12.87 11.19 13.45
N ALA A 75 -12.80 10.98 14.76
CA ALA A 75 -13.83 10.28 15.52
C ALA A 75 -15.13 11.08 15.45
N ASN A 76 -16.26 10.37 15.32
CA ASN A 76 -17.62 10.90 15.15
C ASN A 76 -18.02 11.39 13.75
N SER A 77 -17.20 11.22 12.70
CA SER A 77 -17.62 11.48 11.30
C SER A 77 -18.56 10.41 10.71
N GLY A 78 -18.91 9.38 11.49
CA GLY A 78 -19.75 8.27 11.07
C GLY A 78 -18.97 7.15 10.37
N PRO A 79 -19.36 5.87 10.57
CA PRO A 79 -18.63 4.72 10.04
C PRO A 79 -18.63 4.65 8.50
N SER A 80 -19.65 5.22 7.85
CA SER A 80 -19.83 5.15 6.39
C SER A 80 -18.75 5.92 5.61
N GLU A 81 -18.24 7.03 6.14
CA GLU A 81 -17.19 7.82 5.47
C GLU A 81 -15.85 7.07 5.48
N ALA A 82 -15.48 6.51 6.64
CA ALA A 82 -14.26 5.73 6.79
C ALA A 82 -14.27 4.46 5.92
N ALA A 83 -15.39 3.72 5.91
CA ALA A 83 -15.54 2.54 5.06
C ALA A 83 -15.44 2.90 3.58
N GLY A 84 -16.15 3.94 3.12
CA GLY A 84 -16.12 4.36 1.72
C GLY A 84 -14.73 4.83 1.26
N LEU A 85 -13.97 5.49 2.12
CA LEU A 85 -12.59 5.87 1.84
C LEU A 85 -11.66 4.65 1.82
N ALA A 86 -11.86 3.68 2.72
CA ALA A 86 -11.08 2.45 2.78
C ALA A 86 -11.30 1.58 1.52
N ASP A 87 -12.54 1.41 1.07
CA ASP A 87 -12.87 0.72 -0.19
C ASP A 87 -12.21 1.38 -1.40
N ARG A 88 -12.27 2.71 -1.50
CA ARG A 88 -11.61 3.45 -2.60
C ARG A 88 -10.09 3.31 -2.55
N ALA A 89 -9.50 3.35 -1.35
CA ALA A 89 -8.07 3.16 -1.16
C ALA A 89 -7.62 1.72 -1.50
N ALA A 90 -8.41 0.71 -1.15
CA ALA A 90 -8.20 -0.68 -1.56
C ALA A 90 -8.24 -0.83 -3.09
N ALA A 91 -9.24 -0.24 -3.74
CA ALA A 91 -9.44 -0.30 -5.19
C ALA A 91 -8.32 0.34 -6.03
N LEU A 92 -7.41 1.11 -5.42
CA LEU A 92 -6.21 1.62 -6.07
C LEU A 92 -5.27 0.49 -6.50
N PHE A 93 -5.19 -0.56 -5.70
CA PHE A 93 -4.20 -1.63 -5.86
C PHE A 93 -4.86 -3.00 -6.06
N GLU A 94 -6.01 -3.25 -5.44
CA GLU A 94 -6.67 -4.55 -5.47
C GLU A 94 -6.87 -5.08 -6.89
N GLY A 95 -6.39 -6.30 -7.14
CA GLY A 95 -6.53 -6.99 -8.42
C GLY A 95 -5.79 -6.35 -9.60
N ARG A 96 -4.98 -5.31 -9.36
CA ARG A 96 -4.20 -4.63 -10.40
C ARG A 96 -2.82 -5.26 -10.55
N SER A 97 -2.21 -5.00 -11.70
CA SER A 97 -0.78 -5.23 -11.91
C SER A 97 -0.16 -3.91 -12.38
N LEU A 98 0.96 -3.55 -11.76
CA LEU A 98 1.76 -2.39 -12.14
C LEU A 98 3.01 -2.85 -12.87
N GLU A 99 3.33 -2.16 -13.96
CA GLU A 99 4.62 -2.33 -14.61
C GLU A 99 5.70 -1.59 -13.81
N SER A 100 6.76 -2.30 -13.46
CA SER A 100 7.99 -1.71 -12.91
C SER A 100 9.12 -1.89 -13.92
N THR A 101 10.17 -1.09 -13.80
CA THR A 101 11.36 -1.09 -14.68
C THR A 101 12.03 -2.46 -14.81
N ILE A 102 11.74 -3.41 -13.90
CA ILE A 102 12.43 -4.71 -13.78
C ILE A 102 11.43 -5.89 -13.79
N GLY A 103 10.13 -5.64 -14.04
CA GLY A 103 9.09 -6.68 -14.15
C GLY A 103 7.73 -6.27 -13.60
N PRO A 104 6.69 -7.09 -13.82
CA PRO A 104 5.35 -6.83 -13.33
C PRO A 104 5.24 -7.04 -11.80
N VAL A 105 4.51 -6.15 -11.15
CA VAL A 105 4.10 -6.26 -9.73
C VAL A 105 2.60 -6.48 -9.69
N SER A 106 2.17 -7.66 -9.25
CA SER A 106 0.76 -8.01 -9.12
C SER A 106 0.29 -7.89 -7.67
N PHE A 107 -0.87 -7.31 -7.48
CA PHE A 107 -1.48 -7.10 -6.17
C PHE A 107 -2.62 -8.10 -5.97
N ALA A 108 -2.70 -8.68 -4.78
CA ALA A 108 -3.79 -9.56 -4.37
C ALA A 108 -4.95 -8.74 -3.76
N ALA A 109 -5.96 -9.45 -3.24
CA ALA A 109 -7.08 -8.84 -2.53
C ALA A 109 -6.59 -7.98 -1.36
N ALA A 110 -7.20 -6.82 -1.17
CA ALA A 110 -6.93 -5.97 -0.02
C ALA A 110 -7.61 -6.54 1.22
N ASP A 111 -6.93 -6.47 2.36
CA ASP A 111 -7.51 -6.74 3.66
C ASP A 111 -7.72 -5.42 4.40
N ILE A 112 -8.96 -5.15 4.81
CA ILE A 112 -9.36 -3.94 5.51
C ILE A 112 -9.63 -4.32 6.97
N THR A 113 -8.79 -3.81 7.87
CA THR A 113 -8.91 -3.98 9.30
C THR A 113 -9.24 -2.64 9.95
N GLU A 114 -10.45 -2.51 10.47
CA GLU A 114 -10.83 -1.37 11.30
C GLU A 114 -10.19 -1.49 12.69
N THR A 115 -9.33 -0.53 13.03
CA THR A 115 -8.80 -0.40 14.38
C THR A 115 -9.64 0.63 15.12
N GLY A 116 -10.02 0.31 16.36
CA GLY A 116 -10.81 1.19 17.21
C GLY A 116 -10.19 2.59 17.37
N PRO A 117 -10.92 3.53 17.99
CA PRO A 117 -10.42 4.88 18.19
C PRO A 117 -9.09 4.84 18.94
N ASP A 118 -8.11 5.63 18.48
CA ASP A 118 -6.76 5.66 19.02
C ASP A 118 -6.69 6.29 20.43
N GLY A 119 -7.82 6.73 20.97
CA GLY A 119 -7.92 7.44 22.24
C GLY A 119 -7.68 8.95 22.13
N HIS A 120 -7.23 9.45 20.97
CA HIS A 120 -7.00 10.89 20.72
C HIS A 120 -7.95 11.50 19.67
N GLY A 121 -9.07 10.83 19.42
CA GLY A 121 -10.12 11.34 18.53
C GLY A 121 -9.92 11.01 17.05
N TRP A 122 -9.10 10.01 16.73
CA TRP A 122 -8.95 9.47 15.38
C TRP A 122 -9.35 8.00 15.35
N ARG A 123 -9.97 7.59 14.24
CA ARG A 123 -10.18 6.19 13.90
C ARG A 123 -9.14 5.81 12.86
N LEU A 124 -8.40 4.74 13.13
CA LEU A 124 -7.43 4.16 12.20
C LEU A 124 -8.09 2.99 11.45
N THR A 125 -8.10 3.06 10.14
CA THR A 125 -8.40 1.90 9.29
C THR A 125 -7.13 1.46 8.60
N LEU A 126 -6.72 0.22 8.83
CA LEU A 126 -5.57 -0.41 8.21
C LEU A 126 -6.04 -1.13 6.96
N ILE A 127 -5.52 -0.74 5.80
CA ILE A 127 -5.71 -1.44 4.54
C ILE A 127 -4.36 -2.05 4.16
N THR A 128 -4.31 -3.38 4.02
CA THR A 128 -3.11 -4.10 3.60
C THR A 128 -3.34 -4.74 2.25
N VAL A 129 -2.44 -4.47 1.30
CA VAL A 129 -2.51 -5.05 -0.04
C VAL A 129 -1.25 -5.87 -0.28
N PRO A 130 -1.31 -7.20 -0.20
CA PRO A 130 -0.17 -8.05 -0.49
C PRO A 130 0.18 -7.95 -1.97
N PHE A 131 1.48 -7.84 -2.28
CA PHE A 131 1.99 -7.81 -3.63
C PHE A 131 3.01 -8.93 -3.87
N GLN A 132 3.05 -9.39 -5.12
CA GLN A 132 4.06 -10.29 -5.63
C GLN A 132 4.73 -9.67 -6.85
N ALA A 133 6.05 -9.75 -6.89
CA ALA A 133 6.82 -9.36 -8.04
C ALA A 133 7.71 -10.51 -8.48
N ASP A 134 7.66 -10.81 -9.78
CA ASP A 134 8.40 -11.88 -10.42
C ASP A 134 9.49 -11.25 -11.31
N GLU A 135 10.75 -11.32 -10.85
CA GLU A 135 11.91 -10.86 -11.61
C GLU A 135 12.51 -12.03 -12.39
N ARG A 136 12.65 -11.87 -13.72
CA ARG A 136 13.44 -12.78 -14.57
C ARG A 136 14.84 -12.18 -14.74
N VAL A 137 15.87 -12.98 -14.46
CA VAL A 137 17.29 -12.65 -14.70
C VAL A 137 17.77 -13.42 -15.92
#